data_AF-A0A4T3F0R0-F1
#
_entry.id   AF-A0A4T3F0R0-F1
#
_cell.length_a   1.000
_cell.length_b   1.000
_cell.length_c   1.000
_cell.angle_alpha   90.00
_cell.angle_beta   90.00
_cell.angle_gamma   90.00
#
_symmetry.space_group_name_H-M   'P 1'
#
loop_
_entity.id
_entity.type
_entity.pdbx_description
1 polymer ?
#
loop_
_entity_poly.entity_id
_entity_poly.type
_entity_poly.pdbx_seq_one_letter_code
_entity_poly.pdbx_strand_id
1 'polypeptide(L)'
;MKRLRPLLGAAMLAACALGGVTACALPPDAPTVLASANGTGPGDAYVVYSPQQRDEVFALLGLASAGRELHVIDGRAFDVLRAVDPETKEAREVWFDISRFFNRS
;
A
#
# COMPACT_ATOMS: atom_id res chain seq x y z
N MET A 1 -63.10 -17.87 -13.34
CA MET A 1 -61.70 -18.14 -13.76
C MET A 1 -60.83 -18.07 -12.50
N LYS A 2 -60.58 -19.21 -11.88
CA LYS A 2 -59.27 -19.90 -11.76
C LYS A 2 -58.15 -19.05 -11.11
N ARG A 3 -57.81 -19.52 -9.90
CA ARG A 3 -56.72 -19.19 -8.96
C ARG A 3 -55.35 -18.98 -9.65
N LEU A 4 -54.44 -18.23 -9.03
CA LEU A 4 -53.24 -18.79 -8.38
C LEU A 4 -52.41 -17.71 -7.67
N ARG A 5 -52.03 -18.01 -6.42
CA ARG A 5 -51.00 -17.34 -5.60
C ARG A 5 -49.61 -17.74 -6.11
N PRO A 6 -48.59 -16.87 -6.09
CA PRO A 6 -47.21 -17.33 -6.06
C PRO A 6 -46.80 -17.67 -4.61
N LEU A 7 -46.35 -18.91 -4.48
CA LEU A 7 -45.70 -19.51 -3.31
C LEU A 7 -44.19 -19.24 -3.35
N LEU A 8 -43.58 -19.32 -2.16
CA LEU A 8 -42.24 -19.84 -1.90
C LEU A 8 -41.02 -19.09 -2.46
N GLY A 9 -40.14 -18.71 -1.54
CA GLY A 9 -38.74 -18.41 -1.82
C GLY A 9 -38.00 -17.89 -0.60
N ALA A 10 -38.20 -18.53 0.57
CA ALA A 10 -37.48 -18.17 1.77
C ALA A 10 -35.98 -18.54 1.64
N ALA A 11 -35.14 -17.52 1.74
CA ALA A 11 -33.75 -17.50 2.21
C ALA A 11 -32.89 -18.74 1.92
N MET A 12 -32.20 -18.69 0.79
CA MET A 12 -31.06 -19.55 0.52
C MET A 12 -29.89 -19.16 1.43
N LEU A 13 -29.31 -20.17 2.09
CA LEU A 13 -28.03 -20.11 2.78
C LEU A 13 -26.94 -19.50 1.89
N ALA A 14 -26.14 -18.60 2.45
CA ALA A 14 -24.75 -18.44 2.06
C ALA A 14 -23.93 -18.06 3.30
N ALA A 15 -23.23 -19.06 3.83
CA ALA A 15 -22.16 -18.89 4.77
C ALA A 15 -20.98 -18.20 4.07
N CYS A 16 -20.59 -17.03 4.56
CA CYS A 16 -19.22 -16.54 4.46
C CYS A 16 -18.72 -16.47 5.91
N ALA A 17 -18.21 -17.57 6.47
CA ALA A 17 -16.83 -18.03 6.27
C ALA A 17 -15.83 -16.92 6.61
N LEU A 18 -15.19 -17.10 7.76
CA LEU A 18 -13.78 -16.77 7.99
C LEU A 18 -13.46 -15.28 7.90
N GLY A 19 -13.85 -14.55 8.95
CA GLY A 19 -13.07 -13.41 9.44
C GLY A 19 -11.70 -13.88 9.90
N GLY A 20 -10.87 -14.28 8.95
CA GLY A 20 -9.43 -14.36 9.13
C GLY A 20 -8.96 -12.94 9.34
N VAL A 21 -8.90 -12.51 10.59
CA VAL A 21 -7.99 -11.44 10.99
C VAL A 21 -6.58 -11.99 10.78
N THR A 22 -6.11 -11.98 9.52
CA THR A 22 -4.70 -11.78 9.27
C THR A 22 -4.39 -10.41 9.83
N ALA A 23 -4.07 -10.37 11.12
CA ALA A 23 -3.21 -9.33 11.65
C ALA A 23 -1.94 -9.44 10.80
N CYS A 24 -1.90 -8.67 9.71
CA CYS A 24 -0.68 -8.38 9.00
C CYS A 24 0.21 -7.76 10.06
N ALA A 25 1.07 -8.58 10.67
CA ALA A 25 2.04 -8.13 11.63
C ALA A 25 2.94 -7.18 10.85
N LEU A 26 2.61 -5.89 10.97
CA LEU A 26 3.42 -4.86 10.36
C LEU A 26 4.78 -4.92 11.05
N PRO A 27 5.87 -4.77 10.29
CA PRO A 27 7.18 -4.55 10.87
C PRO A 27 7.05 -3.43 11.90
N PRO A 28 7.70 -3.54 13.08
CA PRO A 28 7.54 -2.57 14.16
C PRO A 28 7.84 -1.12 13.75
N ASP A 29 8.62 -0.93 12.69
CA ASP A 29 9.01 0.38 12.17
C ASP A 29 8.09 0.91 11.06
N ALA A 30 7.22 0.09 10.48
CA ALA A 30 6.38 0.46 9.35
C ALA A 30 5.27 1.48 9.70
N PRO A 31 4.59 1.39 10.87
CA PRO A 31 3.65 2.43 11.32
C PRO A 31 4.34 3.77 11.53
N THR A 32 5.58 3.77 12.02
CA THR A 32 6.35 4.98 12.34
C THR A 32 6.76 5.74 11.08
N VAL A 33 7.21 5.04 10.03
CA VAL A 33 7.57 5.69 8.76
C VAL A 33 6.34 6.31 8.10
N LEU A 34 5.22 5.60 8.05
CA LEU A 34 3.97 6.10 7.46
C LEU A 34 3.38 7.29 8.21
N ALA A 35 3.54 7.36 9.54
CA ALA A 35 3.07 8.48 10.34
C ALA A 35 3.92 9.76 10.17
N SER A 36 5.11 9.65 9.58
CA SER A 36 6.08 10.75 9.54
C SER A 36 6.08 11.59 8.25
N ALA A 37 5.45 11.09 7.17
CA ALA A 37 5.56 11.70 5.85
C ALA A 37 4.40 11.28 4.92
N ASN A 38 4.22 11.95 3.77
CA ASN A 38 3.19 11.58 2.77
C ASN A 38 3.78 10.97 1.48
N GLY A 39 5.10 11.05 1.30
CA GLY A 39 5.83 10.48 0.17
C GLY A 39 5.44 11.09 -1.17
N THR A 40 5.02 12.36 -1.21
CA THR A 40 4.52 13.01 -2.44
C THR A 40 5.62 13.72 -3.23
N GLY A 41 6.78 13.96 -2.61
CA GLY A 41 7.95 14.54 -3.24
C GLY A 41 9.22 14.41 -2.37
N PRO A 42 10.33 15.05 -2.77
CA PRO A 42 11.59 15.00 -2.03
C PRO A 42 11.52 15.60 -0.61
N GLY A 43 10.64 16.57 -0.39
CA GLY A 43 10.50 17.31 0.87
C GLY A 43 9.76 16.52 1.97
N ASP A 44 8.95 15.55 1.58
CA ASP A 44 8.13 14.70 2.46
C ASP A 44 8.28 13.21 2.11
N ALA A 45 9.44 12.82 1.58
CA ALA A 45 9.75 11.44 1.24
C ALA A 45 9.76 10.54 2.48
N TYR A 46 9.33 9.29 2.32
CA TYR A 46 9.45 8.28 3.37
C TYR A 46 10.93 7.94 3.59
N VAL A 47 11.46 8.23 4.77
CA VAL A 47 12.85 7.89 5.11
C VAL A 47 12.93 6.41 5.47
N VAL A 48 13.74 5.66 4.73
CA VAL A 48 13.89 4.23 4.90
C VAL A 48 15.37 3.84 5.05
N TYR A 49 15.63 2.75 5.76
CA TYR A 49 16.98 2.29 6.11
C TYR A 49 17.36 0.96 5.43
N SER A 50 16.43 0.30 4.75
CA SER A 50 16.68 -0.88 3.92
C SER A 50 15.68 -0.99 2.76
N PRO A 51 16.03 -1.70 1.67
CA PRO A 51 15.09 -2.01 0.60
C PRO A 51 13.85 -2.75 1.09
N GLN A 52 14.01 -3.59 2.12
CA GLN A 52 12.92 -4.36 2.71
C GLN A 52 11.89 -3.45 3.40
N GLN A 53 12.36 -2.44 4.14
CA GLN A 53 11.49 -1.43 4.74
C GLN A 53 10.74 -0.59 3.69
N ARG A 54 11.39 -0.25 2.56
CA ARG A 54 10.72 0.41 1.43
C ARG A 54 9.56 -0.45 0.92
N ASP A 55 9.80 -1.73 0.68
CA ASP A 55 8.80 -2.65 0.14
C ASP A 55 7.64 -2.86 1.12
N GLU A 56 7.91 -2.89 2.42
CA GLU A 56 6.90 -2.96 3.48
C GLU A 56 6.01 -1.70 3.52
N VAL A 57 6.62 -0.52 3.49
CA VAL A 57 5.89 0.76 3.42
C VAL A 57 5.06 0.83 2.13
N PHE A 58 5.62 0.39 1.00
CA PHE A 58 4.91 0.37 -0.27
C PHE A 58 3.71 -0.59 -0.26
N ALA A 59 3.89 -1.79 0.30
CA ALA A 59 2.81 -2.77 0.46
C ALA A 59 1.69 -2.23 1.37
N LEU A 60 2.04 -1.50 2.42
CA LEU A 60 1.09 -0.87 3.33
C LEU A 60 0.24 0.22 2.70
N LEU A 61 0.78 0.93 1.70
CA LEU A 61 0.00 1.91 0.94
C LEU A 61 -1.06 1.24 0.04
N GLY A 62 -1.02 -0.08 -0.13
CA GLY A 62 -1.98 -0.82 -0.95
C GLY A 62 -1.87 -0.51 -2.44
N LEU A 63 -0.74 0.05 -2.89
CA LEU A 63 -0.55 0.49 -4.27
C LEU A 63 0.09 -0.62 -5.13
N ALA A 64 -0.27 -0.65 -6.40
CA ALA A 64 0.37 -1.52 -7.38
C ALA A 64 1.58 -0.81 -8.01
N SER A 65 2.74 -1.45 -8.02
CA SER A 65 3.94 -0.91 -8.67
C SER A 65 3.80 -0.93 -10.19
N ALA A 66 4.03 0.22 -10.82
CA ALA A 66 4.02 0.40 -12.28
C ALA A 66 5.41 0.77 -12.83
N GLY A 67 6.34 1.19 -11.97
CA GLY A 67 7.70 1.52 -12.37
C GLY A 67 8.54 2.04 -11.21
N ARG A 68 9.84 2.17 -11.44
CA ARG A 68 10.80 2.64 -10.44
C ARG A 68 11.89 3.48 -11.10
N GLU A 69 12.29 4.56 -10.44
CA GLU A 69 13.37 5.44 -10.87
C GLU A 69 14.23 5.86 -9.68
N LEU A 70 15.53 6.01 -9.89
CA LEU A 70 16.46 6.53 -8.91
C LEU A 70 16.74 8.01 -9.22
N HIS A 71 16.50 8.88 -8.25
CA HIS A 71 16.78 10.31 -8.33
C HIS A 71 17.87 10.68 -7.32
N VAL A 72 18.84 11.51 -7.72
CA VAL A 72 19.84 12.07 -6.81
C VAL A 72 19.70 13.57 -6.82
N ILE A 73 19.31 14.15 -5.70
CA ILE A 73 19.00 15.58 -5.55
C ILE A 73 19.80 16.09 -4.35
N ASP A 74 20.64 17.10 -4.55
CA ASP A 74 21.47 17.70 -3.51
C ASP A 74 22.27 16.68 -2.67
N GLY A 75 22.78 15.63 -3.33
CA GLY A 75 23.55 14.56 -2.69
C GLY A 75 22.73 13.54 -1.90
N ARG A 76 21.40 13.67 -1.87
CA ARG A 76 20.47 12.68 -1.31
C ARG A 76 19.93 11.77 -2.41
N ALA A 77 19.89 10.47 -2.13
CA ALA A 77 19.37 9.47 -3.05
C ALA A 77 17.91 9.15 -2.71
N PHE A 78 17.06 9.18 -3.73
CA PHE A 78 15.63 8.92 -3.64
C PHE A 78 15.23 7.80 -4.58
N ASP A 79 14.54 6.79 -4.05
CA ASP A 79 13.87 5.79 -4.87
C ASP A 79 12.43 6.23 -5.09
N VAL A 80 12.05 6.44 -6.34
CA VAL A 80 10.73 6.93 -6.74
C VAL A 80 9.98 5.79 -7.39
N LEU A 81 8.92 5.34 -6.72
CA LEU A 81 8.06 4.28 -7.23
C LEU A 81 6.84 4.92 -7.88
N ARG A 82 6.67 4.68 -9.18
CA ARG A 82 5.42 4.96 -9.88
C ARG A 82 4.43 3.87 -9.50
N ALA A 83 3.29 4.30 -9.00
CA ALA A 83 2.30 3.42 -8.41
C ALA A 83 0.90 3.76 -8.93
N VAL A 84 0.04 2.75 -8.99
CA VAL A 84 -1.36 2.91 -9.35
C VAL A 84 -2.21 2.39 -8.21
N ASP A 85 -3.17 3.19 -7.78
CA ASP A 85 -4.19 2.77 -6.83
C ASP A 85 -5.12 1.75 -7.53
N PRO A 86 -5.21 0.51 -7.02
CA PRO A 86 -6.01 -0.52 -7.66
C PRO A 86 -7.52 -0.24 -7.59
N GLU A 87 -7.99 0.54 -6.62
CA GLU A 87 -9.40 0.88 -6.42
C GLU A 87 -9.79 2.07 -7.30
N THR A 88 -9.05 3.18 -7.23
CA THR A 88 -9.38 4.43 -7.92
C THR A 88 -8.81 4.52 -9.34
N LYS A 89 -7.82 3.69 -9.67
CA LYS A 89 -7.02 3.73 -10.91
C LYS A 89 -6.18 5.00 -11.06
N GLU A 90 -6.04 5.80 -10.01
CA GLU A 90 -5.19 6.97 -10.03
C GLU A 90 -3.72 6.58 -9.95
N ALA A 91 -2.90 7.22 -10.78
CA ALA A 91 -1.45 7.08 -10.73
C ALA A 91 -0.86 8.12 -9.78
N ARG A 92 0.10 7.70 -8.97
CA ARG A 92 0.91 8.59 -8.13
C ARG A 92 2.34 8.12 -8.06
N GLU A 93 3.23 9.06 -7.78
CA GLU A 93 4.59 8.75 -7.38
C GLU A 93 4.66 8.62 -5.85
N VAL A 94 5.52 7.71 -5.41
CA VAL A 94 5.83 7.52 -4.00
C VAL A 94 7.34 7.69 -3.84
N TRP A 95 7.72 8.69 -3.06
CA TRP A 95 9.10 9.10 -2.85
C TRP A 95 9.65 8.47 -1.58
N PHE A 96 10.78 7.77 -1.70
CA PHE A 96 11.52 7.18 -0.59
C PHE A 96 12.92 7.77 -0.51
N ASP A 97 13.30 8.36 0.63
CA ASP A 97 14.69 8.76 0.88
C ASP A 97 15.49 7.53 1.31
N ILE A 98 16.38 7.10 0.42
CA ILE A 98 17.24 5.92 0.59
C ILE A 98 18.68 6.30 0.91
N SER A 99 18.97 7.58 1.19
CA SER A 99 20.32 8.06 1.52
C SER A 99 20.93 7.31 2.70
N ARG A 100 20.08 6.78 3.61
CA ARG A 100 20.48 5.98 4.76
C ARG A 100 20.90 4.56 4.43
N PHE A 101 20.58 4.04 3.24
CA PHE A 101 21.00 2.69 2.82
C PHE A 101 22.53 2.63 2.70
N PHE A 102 23.10 3.68 2.11
CA PHE A 102 24.50 3.75 1.74
C PHE A 102 25.41 4.19 2.89
N ASN A 103 24.83 4.68 3.99
CA ASN A 103 25.57 5.21 5.14
C ASN A 103 25.80 4.17 6.26
N ARG A 104 25.60 2.87 5.98
CA ARG A 104 26.01 1.78 6.89
C ARG A 104 27.50 1.51 6.70
N SER A 105 28.34 2.33 7.33
CA SER A 105 29.78 2.08 7.52
C SER A 105 30.05 1.90 9.01
#